data_AF-A0A536LCS5-F1
#
_entry.id   AF-A0A536LCS5-F1
#
_cell.length_a   1.000
_cell.length_b   1.000
_cell.length_c   1.000
_cell.angle_alpha   90.00
_cell.angle_beta   90.00
_cell.angle_gamma   90.00
#
_symmetry.space_group_name_H-M   'P 1'
#
loop_
_entity.id
_entity.type
_entity.pdbx_description
1 polymer ?
#
loop_
_entity_poly.entity_id
_entity_poly.type
_entity_poly.pdbx_seq_one_letter_code
_entity_poly.pdbx_strand_id
1 'polypeptide(L)' 'MNWRIAPLLGIGFVLLSYGTVLVFLAFDRDSHSASDTIRPFVITMAPVWIVAIAAARVVLKRS' A
#
# COMPACT_ATOMS: atom_id res chain seq x y z
N MET A 1 -22.79 -5.53 4.59
CA MET A 1 -21.43 -5.94 4.95
C MET A 1 -21.33 -7.44 4.90
N ASN A 2 -21.08 -7.97 3.71
CA ASN A 2 -20.78 -9.37 3.50
C ASN A 2 -19.45 -9.72 4.19
N TRP A 3 -19.55 -10.30 5.40
CA TRP A 3 -18.41 -10.69 6.25
C TRP A 3 -17.40 -11.63 5.56
N ARG A 4 -17.80 -12.25 4.45
CA ARG A 4 -16.94 -13.11 3.62
C ARG A 4 -15.83 -12.34 2.87
N ILE A 5 -15.99 -11.03 2.67
CA ILE A 5 -15.06 -10.22 1.86
C ILE A 5 -14.01 -9.51 2.73
N ALA A 6 -14.33 -9.30 4.01
CA ALA A 6 -13.40 -8.75 5.00
C ALA A 6 -12.04 -9.49 5.05
N PRO A 7 -11.97 -10.84 5.11
CA PRO A 7 -10.68 -11.54 5.11
C PRO A 7 -9.90 -11.34 3.80
N LEU A 8 -10.60 -11.29 2.66
CA LEU A 8 -9.99 -11.07 1.35
C LEU A 8 -9.35 -9.67 1.24
N LEU A 9 -10.05 -8.63 1.71
CA LEU A 9 -9.51 -7.29 1.82
C LEU A 9 -8.31 -7.24 2.78
N GLY A 10 -8.41 -7.92 3.93
CA GLY A 10 -7.33 -8.04 4.90
C GLY A 10 -6.05 -8.62 4.29
N ILE A 11 -6.16 -9.74 3.58
CA ILE A 11 -5.03 -10.35 2.86
C ILE A 11 -4.43 -9.37 1.85
N GLY A 12 -5.27 -8.67 1.07
CA GLY A 12 -4.82 -7.66 0.12
C GLY A 12 -4.02 -6.53 0.78
N PHE A 13 -4.48 -6.01 1.91
CA PHE A 13 -3.78 -4.98 2.66
C PHE A 13 -2.47 -5.48 3.29
N VAL A 14 -2.42 -6.73 3.74
CA VAL A 14 -1.18 -7.36 4.23
C VAL A 14 -0.15 -7.45 3.11
N LEU A 15 -0.55 -7.94 1.93
CA LEU A 15 0.33 -8.01 0.76
C LEU A 15 0.80 -6.63 0.31
N LEU A 16 -0.10 -5.64 0.29
CA LEU A 16 0.26 -4.26 -0.05
C LEU A 16 1.26 -3.68 0.96
N SER A 17 1.07 -3.93 2.25
CA SER A 17 2.00 -3.47 3.30
C SER A 17 3.36 -4.14 3.16
N TYR A 18 3.38 -5.45 2.91
CA TYR A 18 4.62 -6.18 2.66
C TYR A 18 5.37 -5.63 1.43
N GLY A 19 4.67 -5.44 0.31
CA GLY A 19 5.24 -4.83 -0.88
C GLY A 19 5.73 -3.40 -0.64
N THR A 20 5.00 -2.61 0.16
CA THR A 20 5.41 -1.26 0.57
C THR A 20 6.78 -1.29 1.25
N VAL A 21 7.01 -2.22 2.18
CA VAL A 21 8.30 -2.38 2.87
C VAL A 21 9.41 -2.79 1.88
N LEU A 22 9.11 -3.71 0.96
CA LEU A 22 10.09 -4.11 -0.07
C LEU A 22 10.50 -2.95 -0.98
N VAL A 23 9.55 -2.10 -1.38
CA VAL A 23 9.82 -0.90 -2.18
C VAL A 23 10.65 0.11 -1.38
N PHE A 24 10.34 0.31 -0.10
CA PHE A 24 11.16 1.16 0.77
C PHE A 24 12.61 0.66 0.83
N LEU A 25 12.80 -0.63 1.10
CA LEU A 25 14.13 -1.26 1.13
C LEU A 25 14.86 -1.16 -0.22
N ALA A 26 14.13 -1.20 -1.33
CA ALA A 26 14.71 -1.03 -2.65
C ALA A 26 15.24 0.40 -2.87
N PHE A 27 14.52 1.42 -2.41
CA PHE A 27 15.00 2.81 -2.48
C PHE A 27 16.10 3.10 -1.47
N ASP A 28 16.09 2.44 -0.31
CA ASP A 28 17.06 2.68 0.75
C ASP A 28 18.44 2.07 0.46
N ARG A 29 18.50 0.99 -0.35
CA ARG A 29 19.74 0.23 -0.63
C ARG A 29 20.91 1.07 -1.14
N ASP A 30 20.65 2.08 -1.96
CA ASP A 30 21.68 2.95 -2.57
C ASP A 30 21.52 4.43 -2.14
N SER A 31 20.88 4.66 -1.00
CA SER A 31 20.54 5.98 -0.49
C SER A 31 21.71 6.66 0.21
N HIS A 32 21.91 7.95 -0.05
CA HIS A 32 22.93 8.78 0.60
C HIS A 32 22.33 9.70 1.68
N SER A 33 21.00 9.80 1.76
CA SER A 33 20.27 10.60 2.73
C SER A 33 18.84 10.12 2.89
N ALA A 34 18.21 10.38 4.04
CA ALA A 34 16.80 10.02 4.26
C ALA A 34 15.85 10.63 3.20
N SER A 35 16.20 11.80 2.65
CA SER A 35 15.43 12.44 1.58
C SER A 35 15.44 11.62 0.28
N ASP A 36 16.58 10.99 -0.06
CA ASP A 36 16.75 10.16 -1.26
C ASP A 36 15.90 8.88 -1.19
N THR A 37 15.64 8.36 0.01
CA THR A 37 14.71 7.24 0.22
C THR A 37 13.26 7.73 0.25
N ILE A 38 12.93 8.70 1.12
CA ILE A 38 11.55 9.07 1.45
C ILE A 38 10.85 9.73 0.26
N ARG A 39 11.52 10.62 -0.47
CA ARG A 39 10.89 11.37 -1.56
C ARG A 39 10.36 10.47 -2.68
N PRO A 40 11.17 9.60 -3.33
CA PRO A 40 10.65 8.68 -4.34
C PRO A 40 9.70 7.64 -3.76
N PHE A 41 9.93 7.19 -2.52
CA PHE A 41 9.03 6.26 -1.84
C PHE A 41 7.61 6.82 -1.69
N VAL A 42 7.47 8.05 -1.17
CA VAL A 42 6.16 8.67 -0.97
C VAL A 42 5.48 8.95 -2.31
N ILE A 43 6.21 9.45 -3.30
CA ILE A 43 5.68 9.74 -4.65
C ILE A 43 5.11 8.46 -5.30
N THR A 44 5.77 7.32 -5.09
CA THR A 44 5.34 6.04 -5.69
C THR A 44 4.24 5.36 -4.88
N MET A 45 4.36 5.30 -3.54
CA MET A 45 3.46 4.51 -2.71
C MET A 45 2.18 5.22 -2.29
N ALA A 46 2.20 6.55 -2.10
CA ALA A 46 1.00 7.28 -1.69
C ALA A 46 -0.16 7.15 -2.69
N PRO A 47 0.05 7.27 -4.02
CA PRO A 47 -1.01 7.04 -5.00
C PRO A 47 -1.57 5.61 -4.94
N VAL A 48 -0.72 4.61 -4.75
CA VAL A 48 -1.14 3.19 -4.66
C VAL A 48 -2.06 2.99 -3.46
N TRP A 49 -1.72 3.54 -2.30
CA TRP A 49 -2.54 3.47 -1.10
C TRP A 49 -3.88 4.20 -1.25
N ILE A 50 -3.88 5.38 -1.90
CA ILE A 50 -5.12 6.13 -2.19
C ILE A 50 -6.07 5.26 -3.02
N VAL A 51 -5.57 4.63 -4.09
CA VAL A 51 -6.37 3.77 -4.96
C VAL A 51 -6.86 2.53 -4.22
N ALA A 52 -5.99 1.88 -3.45
CA ALA A 52 -6.35 0.68 -2.68
C ALA A 52 -7.48 0.96 -1.67
N ILE A 53 -7.39 2.09 -0.93
CA ILE A 53 -8.41 2.49 0.03
C ILE A 53 -9.72 2.86 -0.68
N ALA A 54 -9.66 3.60 -1.79
CA ALA A 54 -10.84 3.95 -2.58
C ALA A 54 -11.55 2.70 -3.11
N ALA A 55 -10.80 1.75 -3.66
CA ALA A 55 -11.33 0.46 -4.12
C ALA A 55 -11.96 -0.34 -2.98
N ALA A 56 -11.28 -0.45 -1.84
CA ALA A 56 -11.81 -1.15 -0.66
C ALA A 56 -13.13 -0.54 -0.18
N ARG A 57 -13.25 0.80 -0.17
CA ARG A 57 -14.51 1.50 0.17
C ARG A 57 -15.64 1.15 -0.81
N VAL A 58 -15.35 1.11 -2.11
CA VAL A 58 -16.34 0.73 -3.13
C VAL A 58 -16.80 -0.72 -2.95
N VAL A 59 -15.86 -1.64 -2.73
CA VAL A 59 -16.16 -3.06 -2.49
C VAL A 59 -17.02 -3.22 -1.24
N LEU A 60 -16.64 -2.61 -0.11
CA LEU A 60 -17.40 -2.68 1.14
C LEU A 60 -18.81 -2.09 1.01
N LYS A 61 -18.99 -1.00 0.25
CA LYS A 61 -20.31 -0.39 0.03
C LYS A 61 -21.23 -1.26 -0.83
N ARG A 62 -20.67 -2.02 -1.77
CA ARG A 62 -21.43 -2.88 -2.70
C ARG A 62 -21.72 -4.28 -2.14
N SER A 63 -21.38 -4.55 -0.88
CA SER A 63 -21.34 -5.89 -0.27
C SER A 63 -22.11 -6.01 1.04
#